data_AF-A0A6G4QQN7-F1
#
_entry.id   AF-A0A6G4QQN7-F1
#
_cell.length_a   1.000
_cell.length_b   1.000
_cell.length_c   1.000
_cell.angle_alpha   90.00
_cell.angle_beta   90.00
_cell.angle_gamma   90.00
#
_symmetry.space_group_name_H-M   'P 1'
#
loop_
_entity.id
_entity.type
_entity.pdbx_description
1 polymer ?
#
loop_
_entity_poly.entity_id
_entity_poly.type
_entity_poly.pdbx_seq_one_letter_code
_entity_poly.pdbx_strand_id
1 'polypeptide(L)'
;EKAADAPNHGMREPWRVVHVPKDRLGDMSKDISKFAFPNELDKQQCHYDAVTKLGGMLLLILKTDPRQRQNDENYFAFGAYAQNLMLLLYEAGIGTCWKSPLYIYDPKVRKTLGIKKDEVLAGFLYLTDLEEDMPKAPRKNRNLITLY
;
A
#
# COMPACT_ATOMS: atom_id res chain seq x y z
N GLU A 1 4.77 -12.89 -5.91
CA GLU A 1 4.09 -13.81 -6.86
C GLU A 1 2.96 -14.57 -6.19
N LYS A 2 3.18 -15.43 -5.19
CA LYS A 2 2.12 -16.17 -4.46
C LYS A 2 0.90 -15.34 -4.00
N ALA A 3 1.08 -14.05 -3.67
CA ALA A 3 -0.03 -13.17 -3.34
C ALA A 3 -1.10 -13.04 -4.45
N ALA A 4 -0.72 -13.30 -5.72
CA ALA A 4 -1.58 -13.29 -6.90
C ALA A 4 -2.58 -14.46 -6.95
N ASP A 5 -2.47 -15.45 -6.06
CA ASP A 5 -3.50 -16.47 -5.85
C ASP A 5 -4.79 -15.89 -5.25
N ALA A 6 -4.86 -14.57 -5.07
CA ALA A 6 -6.07 -13.85 -4.70
C ALA A 6 -7.19 -14.03 -5.75
N PRO A 7 -8.45 -14.19 -5.28
CA PRO A 7 -9.59 -14.31 -6.18
C PRO A 7 -9.75 -13.01 -6.99
N ASN A 8 -9.85 -13.15 -8.30
CA ASN A 8 -9.99 -11.99 -9.19
C ASN A 8 -10.97 -12.29 -10.35
N HIS A 9 -12.06 -11.54 -10.40
CA HIS A 9 -13.13 -11.80 -11.36
C HIS A 9 -12.67 -11.50 -12.80
N GLY A 10 -12.93 -12.43 -13.71
CA GLY A 10 -12.52 -12.31 -15.11
C GLY A 10 -11.01 -12.38 -15.34
N MET A 11 -10.24 -12.92 -14.39
CA MET A 11 -8.78 -13.07 -14.49
C MET A 11 -8.06 -11.76 -14.88
N ARG A 12 -8.49 -10.64 -14.28
CA ARG A 12 -7.97 -9.30 -14.60
C ARG A 12 -6.69 -8.94 -13.88
N GLU A 13 -6.36 -9.64 -12.79
CA GLU A 13 -5.12 -9.47 -12.02
C GLU A 13 -4.73 -7.99 -11.81
N PRO A 14 -5.61 -7.18 -11.16
CA PRO A 14 -5.52 -5.73 -11.22
C PRO A 14 -4.41 -5.13 -10.35
N TRP A 15 -3.44 -5.94 -9.89
CA TRP A 15 -2.37 -5.53 -8.99
C TRP A 15 -1.07 -5.22 -9.74
N ARG A 16 -0.47 -4.10 -9.37
CA ARG A 16 0.92 -3.76 -9.68
C ARG A 16 1.62 -3.36 -8.38
N VAL A 17 2.86 -3.80 -8.24
CA VAL A 17 3.69 -3.46 -7.08
C VAL A 17 5.00 -2.84 -7.55
N VAL A 18 5.42 -1.75 -6.92
CA VAL A 18 6.77 -1.18 -7.10
C VAL A 18 7.52 -1.32 -5.80
N HIS A 19 8.68 -1.96 -5.84
CA HIS A 19 9.58 -2.05 -4.71
C HIS A 19 10.54 -0.86 -4.69
N VAL A 20 10.56 -0.15 -3.57
CA VAL A 20 11.56 0.87 -3.23
C VAL A 20 12.50 0.24 -2.20
N PRO A 21 13.73 -0.14 -2.59
CA PRO A 21 14.69 -0.74 -1.67
C PRO A 21 15.19 0.29 -0.66
N LYS A 22 15.75 -0.19 0.46
CA LYS A 22 16.16 0.63 1.62
C LYS A 22 17.03 1.83 1.26
N ASP A 23 18.02 1.62 0.39
CA ASP A 23 18.98 2.62 -0.08
C ASP A 23 18.33 3.72 -0.96
N ARG A 24 17.12 3.49 -1.47
CA ARG A 24 16.36 4.44 -2.31
C ARG A 24 15.21 5.14 -1.59
N LEU A 25 14.92 4.77 -0.33
CA LEU A 25 13.83 5.38 0.44
C LEU A 25 14.04 6.87 0.69
N GLY A 26 15.29 7.29 0.91
CA GLY A 26 15.63 8.70 1.12
C GLY A 26 15.37 9.56 -0.12
N ASP A 27 15.78 9.09 -1.29
CA ASP A 27 15.55 9.79 -2.56
C ASP A 27 14.06 9.88 -2.88
N MET A 28 13.35 8.76 -2.77
CA MET A 28 11.90 8.70 -2.98
C MET A 28 11.18 9.69 -2.04
N SER A 29 11.57 9.74 -0.76
CA SER A 29 11.02 10.68 0.22
C SER A 29 11.19 12.13 -0.23
N LYS A 30 12.41 12.54 -0.60
CA LYS A 30 12.72 13.91 -1.06
C LYS A 30 11.93 14.27 -2.32
N ASP A 31 11.75 13.30 -3.21
CA ASP A 31 11.02 13.50 -4.46
C ASP A 31 9.54 13.76 -4.25
N ILE A 32 8.90 13.08 -3.29
CA ILE A 32 7.46 13.25 -3.03
C ILE A 32 7.16 14.32 -1.98
N SER A 33 8.03 14.53 -0.99
CA SER A 33 7.74 15.36 0.18
C SER A 33 7.61 16.85 -0.17
N LYS A 34 8.33 17.32 -1.20
CA LYS A 34 8.21 18.68 -1.76
C LYS A 34 6.80 19.01 -2.28
N PHE A 35 6.05 17.98 -2.68
CA PHE A 35 4.66 18.11 -3.14
C PHE A 35 3.67 17.74 -2.03
N ALA A 36 3.98 16.73 -1.23
CA ALA A 36 3.13 16.28 -0.13
C ALA A 36 3.02 17.33 0.99
N PHE A 37 4.09 18.07 1.26
CA PHE A 37 4.22 19.03 2.36
C PHE A 37 4.87 20.33 1.85
N PRO A 38 4.20 21.08 0.95
CA PRO A 38 4.78 22.26 0.33
C PRO A 38 5.07 23.32 1.40
N ASN A 39 6.30 23.85 1.40
CA ASN A 39 6.79 24.85 2.37
C ASN A 39 6.81 24.39 3.84
N GLU A 40 6.64 23.09 4.12
CA GLU A 40 6.68 22.54 5.48
C GLU A 40 7.94 21.67 5.66
N LEU A 41 9.11 22.32 5.75
CA LEU A 41 10.42 21.64 5.79
C LEU A 41 10.53 20.63 6.95
N ASP A 42 9.98 20.96 8.12
CA ASP A 42 9.98 20.05 9.28
C ASP A 42 9.19 18.77 8.99
N LYS A 43 8.05 18.86 8.27
CA LYS A 43 7.29 17.67 7.87
C LYS A 43 8.01 16.86 6.80
N GLN A 44 8.70 17.52 5.87
CA GLN A 44 9.51 16.84 4.85
C GLN A 44 10.66 16.05 5.51
N GLN A 45 11.34 16.65 6.49
CA GLN A 45 12.39 16.00 7.25
C GLN A 45 11.85 14.87 8.12
N CYS A 46 10.75 15.10 8.86
CA CYS A 46 10.08 14.04 9.63
C CYS A 46 9.69 12.85 8.75
N HIS A 47 9.19 13.10 7.54
CA HIS A 47 8.86 12.05 6.59
C HIS A 47 10.11 11.27 6.16
N TYR A 48 11.19 11.96 5.79
CA TYR A 48 12.48 11.34 5.46
C TYR A 48 13.01 10.46 6.59
N ASP A 49 13.04 10.97 7.80
CA ASP A 49 13.55 10.25 8.98
C ASP A 49 12.69 9.02 9.33
N ALA A 50 11.37 9.11 9.10
CA ALA A 50 10.46 8.00 9.31
C ALA A 50 10.66 6.89 8.28
N VAL A 51 10.70 7.24 6.97
CA VAL A 51 10.77 6.20 5.93
C VAL A 51 12.15 5.58 5.79
N THR A 52 13.24 6.31 6.06
CA THR A 52 14.60 5.77 5.95
C THR A 52 14.95 4.73 7.02
N LYS A 53 14.14 4.61 8.08
CA LYS A 53 14.25 3.55 9.08
C LYS A 53 13.69 2.20 8.61
N LEU A 54 12.88 2.18 7.55
CA LEU A 54 12.24 0.97 7.05
C LEU A 54 13.27 0.02 6.38
N GLY A 55 12.92 -1.27 6.32
CA GLY A 55 13.67 -2.27 5.54
C GLY A 55 13.44 -2.15 4.03
N GLY A 56 12.39 -1.43 3.63
CA GLY A 56 11.95 -1.22 2.26
C GLY A 56 10.52 -0.72 2.23
N MET A 57 10.01 -0.44 1.03
CA MET A 57 8.62 -0.04 0.84
C MET A 57 8.07 -0.62 -0.45
N LEU A 58 6.83 -1.07 -0.43
CA LEU A 58 6.08 -1.45 -1.63
C LEU A 58 5.01 -0.41 -1.91
N LEU A 59 4.95 0.11 -3.14
CA LEU A 59 3.79 0.86 -3.60
C LEU A 59 2.73 -0.14 -4.06
N LEU A 60 1.57 -0.09 -3.43
CA LEU A 60 0.41 -0.93 -3.75
C LEU A 60 -0.44 -0.20 -4.79
N ILE A 61 -0.43 -0.67 -6.04
CA ILE A 61 -1.03 0.03 -7.18
C ILE A 61 -2.12 -0.84 -7.81
N LEU A 62 -3.34 -0.33 -7.82
CA LEU A 62 -4.50 -0.95 -8.44
C LEU A 62 -4.68 -0.42 -9.87
N LYS A 63 -4.91 -1.30 -10.84
CA LYS A 63 -5.41 -0.95 -12.16
C LYS A 63 -6.93 -0.81 -12.14
N THR A 64 -7.43 0.36 -12.52
CA THR A 64 -8.86 0.69 -12.48
C THR A 64 -9.57 0.31 -13.78
N ASP A 65 -10.89 0.19 -13.70
CA ASP A 65 -11.78 0.01 -14.84
C ASP A 65 -12.79 1.17 -14.89
N PRO A 66 -13.10 1.75 -16.05
CA PRO A 66 -14.12 2.80 -16.14
C PRO A 66 -15.54 2.29 -15.86
N ARG A 67 -15.78 0.98 -15.96
CA ARG A 67 -17.08 0.36 -15.69
C ARG A 67 -17.17 0.05 -14.21
N GLN A 68 -18.14 0.65 -13.53
CA GLN A 68 -18.31 0.58 -12.07
C GLN A 68 -18.21 -0.84 -11.52
N ARG A 69 -18.98 -1.79 -12.06
CA ARG A 69 -18.99 -3.19 -11.58
C ARG A 69 -17.59 -3.84 -11.67
N GLN A 70 -16.92 -3.71 -12.80
CA GLN A 70 -15.59 -4.28 -12.99
C GLN A 70 -14.56 -3.61 -12.08
N ASN A 71 -14.71 -2.31 -11.85
CA ASN A 71 -13.85 -1.56 -10.94
C ASN A 71 -14.02 -2.02 -9.50
N ASP A 72 -15.26 -2.17 -9.02
CA ASP A 72 -15.56 -2.67 -7.68
C ASP A 72 -14.98 -4.09 -7.48
N GLU A 73 -15.19 -4.98 -8.47
CA GLU A 73 -14.58 -6.32 -8.50
C GLU A 73 -13.04 -6.26 -8.44
N ASN A 74 -12.40 -5.30 -9.13
CA ASN A 74 -10.96 -5.11 -9.09
C ASN A 74 -10.46 -4.63 -7.72
N TYR A 75 -11.19 -3.72 -7.06
CA TYR A 75 -10.86 -3.26 -5.72
C TYR A 75 -10.92 -4.40 -4.68
N PHE A 76 -11.94 -5.27 -4.76
CA PHE A 76 -12.02 -6.45 -3.88
C PHE A 76 -10.87 -7.43 -4.11
N ALA A 77 -10.56 -7.72 -5.37
CA ALA A 77 -9.44 -8.58 -5.74
C ALA A 77 -8.10 -8.02 -5.22
N PHE A 78 -7.90 -6.71 -5.34
CA PHE A 78 -6.70 -6.04 -4.86
C PHE A 78 -6.57 -6.04 -3.34
N GLY A 79 -7.68 -5.86 -2.61
CA GLY A 79 -7.71 -6.00 -1.15
C GLY A 79 -7.30 -7.41 -0.71
N ALA A 80 -7.83 -8.45 -1.37
CA ALA A 80 -7.45 -9.84 -1.12
C ALA A 80 -5.96 -10.10 -1.44
N TYR A 81 -5.46 -9.59 -2.58
CA TYR A 81 -4.05 -9.66 -2.96
C TYR A 81 -3.14 -9.04 -1.89
N ALA A 82 -3.45 -7.82 -1.46
CA ALA A 82 -2.64 -7.11 -0.48
C ALA A 82 -2.66 -7.81 0.89
N GLN A 83 -3.80 -8.39 1.29
CA GLN A 83 -3.88 -9.20 2.50
C GLN A 83 -3.04 -10.48 2.39
N ASN A 84 -3.11 -11.20 1.27
CA ASN A 84 -2.26 -12.37 1.02
C ASN A 84 -0.78 -11.99 1.08
N LEU A 85 -0.40 -10.86 0.46
CA LEU A 85 0.97 -10.35 0.49
C LEU A 85 1.45 -10.09 1.93
N MET A 86 0.63 -9.45 2.77
CA MET A 86 0.98 -9.21 4.17
C MET A 86 1.15 -10.51 4.97
N LEU A 87 0.29 -11.52 4.75
CA LEU A 87 0.40 -12.83 5.41
C LEU A 87 1.67 -13.57 4.98
N LEU A 88 2.00 -13.56 3.68
CA LEU A 88 3.21 -14.19 3.14
C LEU A 88 4.48 -13.50 3.63
N LEU A 89 4.48 -12.16 3.72
CA LEU A 89 5.61 -11.41 4.29
C LEU A 89 5.78 -11.71 5.78
N TYR A 90 4.68 -11.82 6.53
CA TYR A 90 4.71 -12.23 7.92
C TYR A 90 5.32 -13.63 8.10
N GLU A 91 4.89 -14.62 7.28
CA GLU A 91 5.48 -15.96 7.26
C GLU A 91 6.98 -15.94 6.96
N ALA A 92 7.43 -15.00 6.11
CA ALA A 92 8.83 -14.79 5.79
C ALA A 92 9.62 -13.99 6.86
N GLY A 93 9.01 -13.66 8.00
CA GLY A 93 9.67 -12.91 9.08
C GLY A 93 9.73 -11.40 8.87
N ILE A 94 8.91 -10.84 7.97
CA ILE A 94 8.90 -9.42 7.63
C ILE A 94 7.62 -8.78 8.18
N GLY A 95 7.78 -7.80 9.07
CA GLY A 95 6.66 -6.97 9.54
C GLY A 95 6.14 -6.05 8.43
N THR A 96 4.84 -5.77 8.45
CA THR A 96 4.23 -4.88 7.47
C THR A 96 3.28 -3.86 8.08
N CYS A 97 3.24 -2.66 7.50
CA CYS A 97 2.26 -1.63 7.86
C CYS A 97 1.72 -0.94 6.60
N TRP A 98 0.43 -1.10 6.31
CA TRP A 98 -0.24 -0.36 5.23
C TRP A 98 -0.47 1.10 5.66
N LYS A 99 0.05 2.04 4.88
CA LYS A 99 -0.23 3.48 5.01
C LYS A 99 -0.95 4.02 3.77
N SER A 100 -2.03 4.76 3.98
CA SER A 100 -2.77 5.49 2.95
C SER A 100 -2.79 7.00 3.25
N PRO A 101 -1.64 7.68 3.31
CA PRO A 101 -1.59 9.09 3.67
C PRO A 101 -2.26 9.95 2.60
N LEU A 102 -2.83 11.10 3.00
CA LEU A 102 -3.62 11.96 2.10
C LEU A 102 -2.86 12.37 0.83
N TYR A 103 -1.54 12.53 0.90
CA TYR A 103 -0.73 12.97 -0.23
C TYR A 103 -0.65 11.94 -1.37
N ILE A 104 -1.05 10.66 -1.19
CA ILE A 104 -1.06 9.68 -2.29
C ILE A 104 -2.07 10.04 -3.38
N TYR A 105 -3.03 10.91 -3.07
CA TYR A 105 -4.03 11.41 -4.02
C TYR A 105 -3.52 12.64 -4.79
N ASP A 106 -2.42 13.28 -4.36
CA ASP A 106 -1.87 14.45 -5.05
C ASP A 106 -1.36 14.08 -6.46
N PRO A 107 -1.81 14.76 -7.53
CA PRO A 107 -1.40 14.44 -8.89
C PRO A 107 0.12 14.55 -9.15
N LYS A 108 0.83 15.46 -8.47
CA LYS A 108 2.28 15.62 -8.62
C LYS A 108 3.02 14.49 -7.90
N VAL A 109 2.54 14.05 -6.73
CA VAL A 109 3.07 12.86 -6.06
C VAL A 109 2.87 11.63 -6.93
N ARG A 110 1.64 11.40 -7.43
CA ARG A 110 1.32 10.28 -8.33
C ARG A 110 2.19 10.28 -9.59
N LYS A 111 2.37 11.44 -10.22
CA LYS A 111 3.24 11.58 -11.39
C LYS A 111 4.69 11.24 -11.06
N THR A 112 5.19 11.72 -9.92
CA THR A 112 6.57 11.47 -9.46
C THR A 112 6.82 9.97 -9.21
N LEU A 113 5.82 9.27 -8.67
CA LEU A 113 5.88 7.82 -8.42
C LEU A 113 5.54 6.96 -9.66
N GLY A 114 5.31 7.58 -10.82
CA GLY A 114 5.01 6.87 -12.07
C GLY A 114 3.65 6.16 -12.08
N ILE A 115 2.65 6.69 -11.36
CA ILE A 115 1.28 6.17 -11.37
C ILE A 115 0.57 6.62 -12.66
N LYS A 116 0.01 5.65 -13.39
CA LYS A 116 -0.67 5.91 -14.67
C LYS A 116 -2.10 6.44 -14.46
N LYS A 117 -2.73 6.87 -15.56
CA LYS A 117 -4.10 7.43 -15.54
C LYS A 117 -5.16 6.40 -15.16
N ASP A 118 -4.96 5.15 -15.57
CA ASP A 118 -5.78 3.98 -15.27
C ASP A 118 -5.29 3.23 -14.01
N GLU A 119 -4.56 3.92 -13.12
CA GLU A 119 -4.01 3.35 -11.90
C GLU A 119 -4.32 4.22 -10.68
N VAL A 120 -4.50 3.55 -9.54
CA VAL A 120 -4.66 4.16 -8.22
C VAL A 120 -3.54 3.64 -7.32
N LEU A 121 -2.80 4.55 -6.69
CA LEU A 121 -1.92 4.20 -5.57
C LEU A 121 -2.82 3.98 -4.34
N ALA A 122 -3.09 2.71 -4.02
CA ALA A 122 -3.93 2.30 -2.90
C ALA A 122 -3.23 2.51 -1.54
N GLY A 123 -1.90 2.57 -1.55
CA GLY A 123 -1.10 2.93 -0.40
C GLY A 123 0.34 2.48 -0.51
N PHE A 124 1.07 2.68 0.57
CA PHE A 124 2.40 2.13 0.77
C PHE A 124 2.30 0.96 1.75
N LEU A 125 2.97 -0.14 1.45
CA LEU A 125 3.24 -1.19 2.41
C LEU A 125 4.66 -0.99 2.92
N TYR A 126 4.79 -0.54 4.16
CA TYR A 126 6.07 -0.41 4.82
C TYR A 126 6.58 -1.81 5.19
N LEU A 127 7.85 -2.09 4.90
CA LEU A 127 8.53 -3.31 5.31
C LEU A 127 9.35 -3.00 6.57
N THR A 128 9.04 -3.69 7.65
CA THR A 128 9.65 -3.46 8.97
C THR A 128 10.24 -4.75 9.50
N ASP A 129 11.01 -4.64 10.59
CA ASP A 129 11.27 -5.81 11.43
C ASP A 129 9.94 -6.37 11.95
N LEU A 130 9.89 -7.68 12.16
CA LEU A 130 8.74 -8.33 12.74
C LEU A 130 8.78 -8.19 14.25
N GLU A 131 7.77 -7.56 14.84
CA GLU A 131 7.61 -7.50 16.29
C GLU A 131 7.07 -8.81 16.83
N GLU A 132 7.78 -9.44 17.78
CA GLU A 132 7.39 -10.72 18.38
C GLU A 132 6.17 -10.59 19.32
N ASP A 133 6.04 -9.45 20.02
CA ASP A 133 4.97 -9.20 20.98
C ASP A 133 4.08 -8.04 20.54
N MET A 134 3.26 -8.30 19.53
CA MET A 134 2.29 -7.33 19.00
C MET A 134 0.97 -7.38 19.80
N PRO A 135 0.54 -6.25 20.42
CA PRO A 135 -0.72 -6.22 21.15
C PRO A 135 -1.88 -6.50 20.20
N LYS A 136 -2.66 -7.55 20.49
CA LYS A 136 -3.84 -7.90 19.70
C LYS A 136 -4.97 -6.90 19.97
N ALA A 137 -5.34 -6.14 18.94
CA ALA A 137 -6.51 -5.28 19.01
C ALA A 137 -7.80 -6.11 19.19
N PRO A 138 -8.70 -5.76 20.14
CA PRO A 138 -9.96 -6.47 20.33
C PRO A 138 -10.86 -6.30 19.09
N ARG A 139 -11.38 -7.42 18.57
CA ARG A 139 -12.28 -7.42 17.40
C ARG A 139 -13.74 -7.35 17.85
N LYS A 140 -14.54 -6.49 17.21
CA LYS A 140 -15.99 -6.37 17.45
C LYS A 140 -16.80 -7.34 16.56
N ASN A 141 -16.44 -8.62 16.57
CA ASN A 141 -17.04 -9.65 15.71
C ASN A 141 -18.34 -10.20 16.30
N ARG A 142 -19.39 -9.38 16.42
CA ARG A 142 -20.71 -9.83 16.90
C ARG A 142 -21.72 -9.77 15.75
N ASN A 143 -22.59 -10.77 15.66
CA ASN A 143 -23.70 -10.84 14.70
C ASN A 143 -23.28 -10.65 13.22
N LEU A 144 -22.14 -11.22 12.81
CA LEU A 144 -21.61 -11.09 11.45
C LEU A 144 -22.44 -11.84 10.40
N ILE A 145 -23.20 -12.85 10.82
CA ILE A 145 -24.02 -13.70 9.96
C ILE A 145 -25.48 -13.39 10.30
N THR A 146 -26.22 -12.88 9.33
CA THR A 146 -27.67 -12.71 9.39
C THR A 146 -28.32 -13.64 8.39
N LEU A 147 -29.43 -14.27 8.78
CA LEU A 147 -30.28 -14.99 7.85
C LEU A 147 -31.21 -13.99 7.16
N TYR A 148 -31.51 -14.26 5.89
CA TYR A 148 -32.54 -13.54 5.15
C TYR A 148 -33.93 -13.97 5.61
#